data_AF-A0A933QXL3-F1
#
_entry.id   AF-A0A933QXL3-F1
#
_cell.length_a   1.000
_cell.length_b   1.000
_cell.length_c   1.000
_cell.angle_alpha   90.00
_cell.angle_beta   90.00
_cell.angle_gamma   90.00
#
_symmetry.space_group_name_H-M   'P 1'
#
loop_
_entity.id
_entity.type
_entity.pdbx_description
1 polymer ?
#
loop_
_entity_poly.entity_id
_entity_poly.type
_entity_poly.pdbx_seq_one_letter_code
_entity_poly.pdbx_strand_id
1 'polypeptide(L)'
;MDAQQEQVQSWLQRPGEPHKWFIRFERYKLLGSRRSLFTAYQHEREEAGKPHTRQGAPQSWRNASIKYEWESRAQAWDLEQIEIETAKWEERRAILREKEWQVSTSIVARVEEMLKFPLAAITRTHQDGDTTIQTEIKPVRWSLRDAPTMMDTASKLARLAAEMATSRGHLDVDNMTDAEIVELIKKELGTSPASSGKPAALPADSSTNQPTDNEQRSA
;
A
#
# COMPACT_ATOMS: atom_id res chain seq x y z
N MET A 1 -33.72 -12.40 11.55
CA MET A 1 -33.69 -13.31 10.39
C MET A 1 -32.90 -12.59 9.33
N ASP A 2 -31.60 -12.84 9.35
CA ASP A 2 -30.59 -12.13 8.58
C ASP A 2 -30.75 -12.46 7.09
N ALA A 3 -31.39 -11.57 6.36
CA ALA A 3 -31.34 -11.56 4.90
C ALA A 3 -30.01 -10.93 4.46
N GLN A 4 -28.88 -11.53 4.86
CA GLN A 4 -27.68 -11.44 4.05
C GLN A 4 -28.01 -12.21 2.78
N GLN A 5 -28.44 -11.48 1.75
CA GLN A 5 -28.48 -11.99 0.40
C GLN A 5 -27.10 -12.59 0.14
N GLU A 6 -27.02 -13.91 0.05
CA GLU A 6 -25.89 -14.57 -0.59
C GLU A 6 -25.77 -13.88 -1.95
N GLN A 7 -24.78 -12.98 -2.08
CA GLN A 7 -24.34 -12.53 -3.38
C GLN A 7 -23.78 -13.78 -4.03
N VAL A 8 -24.66 -14.55 -4.67
CA VAL A 8 -24.29 -15.71 -5.45
C VAL A 8 -23.37 -15.15 -6.52
N GLN A 9 -22.07 -15.38 -6.32
CA GLN A 9 -20.99 -14.90 -7.16
C GLN A 9 -21.40 -15.14 -8.62
N SER A 10 -21.56 -14.05 -9.38
CA SER A 10 -22.23 -14.08 -10.69
C SER A 10 -21.48 -14.95 -11.72
N TRP A 11 -20.23 -15.31 -11.43
CA TRP A 11 -19.41 -16.24 -12.21
C TRP A 11 -19.58 -17.73 -11.86
N LEU A 12 -20.33 -18.11 -10.83
CA LEU A 12 -20.56 -19.53 -10.48
C LEU A 12 -21.38 -20.29 -11.53
N GLN A 13 -21.38 -21.62 -11.45
CA GLN A 13 -22.14 -22.50 -12.35
C GLN A 13 -23.63 -22.16 -12.31
N ARG A 14 -24.23 -21.90 -13.47
CA ARG A 14 -25.65 -21.55 -13.54
C ARG A 14 -26.55 -22.80 -13.42
N PRO A 15 -27.78 -22.66 -12.88
CA PRO A 15 -28.77 -23.73 -12.96
C PRO A 15 -29.00 -24.16 -14.41
N GLY A 16 -28.84 -25.45 -14.68
CA GLY A 16 -28.97 -26.01 -16.04
C GLY A 16 -27.76 -25.83 -16.96
N GLU A 17 -26.66 -25.23 -16.48
CA GLU A 17 -25.37 -25.24 -17.19
C GLU A 17 -24.71 -26.62 -17.02
N PRO A 18 -24.49 -27.39 -18.11
CA PRO A 18 -23.78 -28.66 -18.00
C PRO A 18 -22.36 -28.43 -17.49
N HIS A 19 -21.92 -29.27 -16.55
CA HIS A 19 -20.62 -29.14 -15.87
C HIS A 19 -19.43 -29.02 -16.86
N LYS A 20 -19.47 -29.74 -17.98
CA LYS A 20 -18.46 -29.64 -19.04
C LYS A 20 -18.29 -28.22 -19.59
N TRP A 21 -19.37 -27.45 -19.72
CA TRP A 21 -19.29 -26.06 -20.18
C TRP A 21 -18.80 -25.13 -19.08
N PHE A 22 -19.15 -25.42 -17.83
CA PHE A 22 -18.63 -24.68 -16.68
C PHE A 22 -17.11 -24.82 -16.55
N ILE A 23 -16.55 -26.04 -16.64
CA ILE A 23 -15.08 -26.24 -16.63
C ILE A 23 -14.40 -25.45 -17.76
N ARG A 24 -15.00 -25.43 -18.96
CA ARG A 24 -14.46 -24.66 -20.09
C ARG A 24 -14.53 -23.15 -19.85
N PHE A 25 -15.60 -22.69 -19.21
CA PHE A 25 -15.72 -21.32 -18.74
C PHE A 25 -14.64 -20.98 -17.72
N GLU A 26 -14.37 -21.85 -16.75
CA GLU A 26 -13.29 -21.63 -15.77
C GLU A 26 -11.94 -21.45 -16.46
N ARG A 27 -11.62 -22.28 -17.46
CA ARG A 27 -10.41 -22.09 -18.27
C ARG A 27 -10.42 -20.75 -18.99
N TYR A 28 -11.53 -20.38 -19.63
CA TYR A 28 -11.66 -19.10 -20.33
C TYR A 28 -11.47 -17.90 -19.39
N LYS A 29 -12.04 -17.96 -18.19
CA LYS A 29 -11.93 -16.94 -17.13
C LYS A 29 -10.48 -16.75 -16.69
N LEU A 30 -9.74 -17.85 -16.47
CA LEU A 30 -8.35 -17.83 -16.01
C LEU A 30 -7.35 -17.27 -17.03
N LEU A 31 -7.73 -17.08 -18.30
CA LEU A 31 -6.86 -16.47 -19.32
C LEU A 31 -6.66 -14.95 -19.13
N GLY A 32 -7.42 -14.30 -18.24
CA GLY A 32 -7.27 -12.88 -17.95
C GLY A 32 -7.46 -11.99 -19.19
N SER A 33 -6.63 -10.95 -19.35
CA SER A 33 -6.76 -9.95 -20.43
C SER A 33 -6.56 -10.51 -21.85
N ARG A 34 -5.90 -11.67 -21.99
CA ARG A 34 -5.68 -12.36 -23.27
C ARG A 34 -6.76 -13.40 -23.56
N ARG A 35 -7.91 -13.34 -22.87
CA ARG A 35 -9.01 -14.29 -23.06
C ARG A 35 -9.49 -14.31 -24.50
N SER A 36 -9.62 -15.51 -25.02
CA SER A 36 -10.25 -15.79 -26.30
C SER A 36 -10.78 -17.21 -26.26
N LEU A 37 -11.95 -17.44 -26.85
CA LEU A 37 -12.52 -18.78 -26.98
C LEU A 37 -11.58 -19.71 -27.72
N PHE A 38 -10.82 -19.19 -28.69
CA PHE A 38 -9.83 -19.95 -29.41
C PHE A 38 -8.69 -20.40 -28.50
N THR A 39 -8.15 -19.50 -27.68
CA THR A 39 -7.08 -19.81 -26.72
C THR A 39 -7.55 -20.84 -25.69
N ALA A 40 -8.75 -20.68 -25.12
CA ALA A 40 -9.31 -21.63 -24.15
C ALA A 40 -9.53 -23.02 -24.78
N TYR A 41 -9.98 -23.07 -26.03
CA TYR A 41 -10.13 -24.32 -26.78
C TYR A 41 -8.79 -24.99 -27.07
N GLN A 42 -7.76 -24.23 -27.44
CA GLN A 42 -6.43 -24.78 -27.70
C GLN A 42 -5.81 -25.38 -26.43
N HIS A 43 -5.97 -24.73 -25.27
CA HIS A 43 -5.59 -25.31 -23.99
C HIS A 43 -6.29 -26.65 -23.70
N GLU A 44 -7.61 -26.76 -23.93
CA GLU A 44 -8.30 -28.05 -23.78
C GLU A 44 -7.74 -29.12 -24.71
N ARG A 45 -7.33 -28.76 -25.93
CA ARG A 45 -6.75 -29.72 -26.88
C ARG A 45 -5.36 -30.15 -26.47
N GLU A 46 -4.54 -29.22 -26.00
CA GLU A 46 -3.20 -29.49 -25.49
C GLU A 46 -3.26 -30.44 -24.29
N GLU A 47 -4.13 -30.18 -23.31
CA GLU A 47 -4.37 -31.08 -22.17
C GLU A 47 -4.84 -32.48 -22.62
N ALA A 48 -5.61 -32.55 -23.72
CA ALA A 48 -6.05 -33.81 -24.30
C ALA A 48 -5.00 -34.48 -25.21
N GLY A 49 -3.77 -33.97 -25.28
CA GLY A 49 -2.70 -34.49 -26.14
C GLY A 49 -2.96 -34.34 -27.64
N LYS A 50 -3.86 -33.45 -28.04
CA LYS A 50 -4.24 -33.22 -29.44
C LYS A 50 -3.40 -32.09 -30.04
N PRO A 51 -2.95 -32.21 -31.31
CA PRO A 51 -2.11 -31.20 -31.94
C PRO A 51 -2.88 -29.90 -32.12
N HIS A 52 -2.24 -28.74 -31.93
CA HIS A 52 -2.84 -27.42 -32.14
C HIS A 52 -3.54 -27.29 -33.50
N THR A 53 -4.71 -26.64 -33.55
CA THR A 53 -5.41 -26.36 -34.82
C THR A 53 -5.22 -24.90 -35.23
N ARG A 54 -5.16 -24.65 -36.53
CA ARG A 54 -5.25 -23.29 -37.09
C ARG A 54 -6.70 -22.83 -37.24
N GLN A 55 -7.65 -23.75 -37.16
CA GLN A 55 -9.08 -23.46 -37.22
C GLN A 55 -9.54 -22.89 -35.88
N GLY A 56 -10.35 -21.83 -35.91
CA GLY A 56 -10.89 -21.20 -34.70
C GLY A 56 -11.71 -22.15 -33.81
N ALA A 57 -12.17 -21.65 -32.66
CA ALA A 57 -12.99 -22.45 -31.74
C ALA A 57 -14.26 -22.99 -32.45
N PRO A 58 -14.69 -24.24 -32.16
CA PRO A 58 -15.89 -24.83 -32.75
C PRO A 58 -17.15 -24.00 -32.49
N GLN A 59 -18.13 -24.07 -33.39
CA GLN A 59 -19.38 -23.31 -33.24
C GLN A 59 -20.12 -23.62 -31.92
N SER A 60 -20.03 -24.85 -31.43
CA SER A 60 -20.58 -25.23 -30.13
C SER A 60 -20.03 -24.41 -28.96
N TRP A 61 -18.74 -24.03 -29.01
CA TRP A 61 -18.13 -23.17 -27.99
C TRP A 61 -18.69 -21.76 -28.03
N ARG A 62 -18.85 -21.19 -29.24
CA ARG A 62 -19.45 -19.86 -29.41
C ARG A 62 -20.90 -19.83 -28.92
N ASN A 63 -21.67 -20.85 -29.27
CA ASN A 63 -23.06 -20.95 -28.83
C ASN A 63 -23.14 -21.09 -27.29
N ALA A 64 -22.26 -21.89 -26.68
CA ALA A 64 -22.20 -22.04 -25.24
C ALA A 64 -21.75 -20.75 -24.53
N SER A 65 -20.74 -20.06 -25.06
CA SER A 65 -20.23 -18.82 -24.45
C SER A 65 -21.26 -17.69 -24.47
N ILE A 66 -22.08 -17.62 -25.53
CA ILE A 66 -23.20 -16.69 -25.61
C ILE A 66 -24.31 -17.13 -24.65
N LYS A 67 -24.74 -18.40 -24.71
CA LYS A 67 -25.85 -18.92 -23.89
C LYS A 67 -25.59 -18.79 -22.39
N TYR A 68 -24.35 -18.97 -21.94
CA TYR A 68 -23.97 -18.90 -20.54
C TYR A 68 -23.18 -17.63 -20.19
N GLU A 69 -23.20 -16.62 -21.07
CA GLU A 69 -22.66 -15.27 -20.86
C GLU A 69 -21.24 -15.25 -20.29
N TRP A 70 -20.34 -16.01 -20.90
CA TRP A 70 -18.96 -16.16 -20.39
C TRP A 70 -18.23 -14.84 -20.25
N GLU A 71 -18.44 -13.90 -21.16
CA GLU A 71 -17.78 -12.61 -21.12
C GLU A 71 -18.18 -11.78 -19.90
N SER A 72 -19.49 -11.60 -19.68
CA SER A 72 -20.01 -10.84 -18.53
C SER A 72 -19.57 -11.46 -17.20
N ARG A 73 -19.62 -12.80 -17.10
CA ARG A 73 -19.18 -13.54 -15.92
C ARG A 73 -17.69 -13.39 -15.66
N ALA A 74 -16.87 -13.47 -16.71
CA ALA A 74 -15.42 -13.28 -16.59
C ALA A 74 -15.08 -11.86 -16.15
N GLN A 75 -15.76 -10.85 -16.69
CA GLN A 75 -15.60 -9.45 -16.26
C GLN A 75 -15.97 -9.25 -14.80
N ALA A 76 -17.09 -9.83 -14.34
CA ALA A 76 -17.48 -9.74 -12.93
C ALA A 76 -16.43 -10.36 -11.99
N TRP A 77 -15.83 -11.48 -12.40
CA TRP A 77 -14.73 -12.08 -11.66
C TRP A 77 -13.48 -11.19 -11.65
N ASP A 78 -13.11 -10.57 -12.78
CA ASP A 78 -11.94 -9.68 -12.81
C ASP A 78 -12.10 -8.49 -11.88
N LEU A 79 -13.29 -7.90 -11.82
CA LEU A 79 -13.57 -6.75 -10.94
C LEU A 79 -13.38 -7.14 -9.48
N GLU A 80 -13.89 -8.30 -9.07
CA GLU A 80 -13.69 -8.81 -7.71
C GLU A 80 -12.19 -9.11 -7.44
N GLN A 81 -11.46 -9.68 -8.41
CA GLN A 81 -10.02 -9.90 -8.23
C GLN A 81 -9.24 -8.60 -8.09
N ILE A 82 -9.59 -7.57 -8.88
CA ILE A 82 -9.00 -6.23 -8.73
C ILE A 82 -9.26 -5.68 -7.34
N GLU A 83 -10.50 -5.76 -6.85
CA GLU A 83 -10.86 -5.30 -5.51
C GLU A 83 -10.07 -6.02 -4.41
N ILE A 84 -10.00 -7.35 -4.48
CA ILE A 84 -9.21 -8.18 -3.56
C ILE A 84 -7.73 -7.80 -3.61
N GLU A 85 -7.15 -7.61 -4.80
CA GLU A 85 -5.75 -7.21 -4.95
C GLU A 85 -5.50 -5.81 -4.41
N THR A 86 -6.40 -4.86 -4.68
CA THR A 86 -6.29 -3.50 -4.14
C THR A 86 -6.33 -3.48 -2.62
N ALA A 87 -7.24 -4.24 -2.00
CA ALA A 87 -7.32 -4.37 -0.55
C ALA A 87 -6.04 -4.97 0.05
N LYS A 88 -5.48 -6.02 -0.58
CA LYS A 88 -4.18 -6.59 -0.16
C LYS A 88 -3.05 -5.59 -0.27
N TRP A 89 -3.01 -4.78 -1.32
CA TRP A 89 -1.99 -3.75 -1.49
C TRP A 89 -2.15 -2.61 -0.50
N GLU A 90 -3.38 -2.22 -0.16
CA GLU A 90 -3.68 -1.26 0.89
C GLU A 90 -3.21 -1.74 2.26
N GLU A 91 -3.50 -2.99 2.62
CA GLU A 91 -3.02 -3.59 3.86
C GLU A 91 -1.49 -3.59 3.93
N ARG A 92 -0.81 -4.01 2.86
CA ARG A 92 0.66 -3.98 2.78
C ARG A 92 1.20 -2.57 2.93
N ARG A 93 0.56 -1.57 2.31
CA ARG A 93 0.94 -0.16 2.47
C ARG A 93 0.73 0.32 3.90
N ALA A 94 -0.38 -0.04 4.55
CA ALA A 94 -0.62 0.30 5.95
C ALA A 94 0.45 -0.27 6.88
N ILE A 95 0.82 -1.54 6.70
CA ILE A 95 1.90 -2.20 7.48
C ILE A 95 3.24 -1.50 7.24
N LEU A 96 3.55 -1.14 5.98
CA LEU A 96 4.80 -0.45 5.67
C LEU A 96 4.83 0.95 6.31
N ARG A 97 3.74 1.71 6.21
CA ARG A 97 3.63 3.04 6.83
C ARG A 97 3.82 2.98 8.34
N GLU A 98 3.22 2.00 9.00
CA GLU A 98 3.39 1.81 10.44
C GLU A 98 4.86 1.49 10.80
N LYS A 99 5.54 0.65 10.01
CA LYS A 99 6.96 0.36 10.21
C LYS A 99 7.83 1.60 10.00
N GLU A 100 7.57 2.37 8.94
CA GLU A 100 8.29 3.62 8.66
C GLU A 100 8.10 4.63 9.79
N TRP A 101 6.89 4.72 10.35
CA TRP A 101 6.60 5.54 11.52
C TRP A 101 7.37 5.08 12.76
N GLN A 102 7.40 3.78 13.05
CA GLN A 102 8.16 3.21 14.18
C GLN A 102 9.67 3.43 14.03
N VAL A 103 10.21 3.26 12.82
CA VAL A 103 11.62 3.53 12.55
C VAL A 103 11.91 5.02 12.75
N SER A 104 11.07 5.91 12.22
CA SER A 104 11.21 7.35 12.41
C SER A 104 11.23 7.73 13.89
N THR A 105 10.26 7.26 14.68
CA THR A 105 10.19 7.52 16.12
C THR A 105 11.39 6.97 16.87
N SER A 106 11.91 5.79 16.49
CA SER A 106 13.14 5.25 17.08
C SER A 106 14.37 6.12 16.79
N ILE A 107 14.48 6.68 15.58
CA ILE A 107 15.58 7.57 15.21
C ILE A 107 15.49 8.89 15.97
N VAL A 108 14.29 9.46 16.11
CA VAL A 108 14.06 10.67 16.91
C VAL A 108 14.45 10.42 18.37
N ALA A 109 13.97 9.32 18.97
CA ALA A 109 14.33 8.95 20.34
C ALA A 109 15.85 8.80 20.50
N ARG A 110 16.52 8.24 19.49
CA ARG A 110 17.97 8.09 19.48
C ARG A 110 18.70 9.42 19.39
N VAL A 111 18.22 10.35 18.57
CA VAL A 111 18.75 11.73 18.49
C VAL A 111 18.55 12.46 19.82
N GLU A 112 17.40 12.30 20.48
CA GLU A 112 17.17 12.86 21.82
C GLU A 112 18.14 12.31 22.87
N GLU A 113 18.44 11.00 22.83
CA GLU A 113 19.46 10.40 23.70
C GLU A 113 20.84 11.00 23.47
N MET A 114 21.22 11.23 22.20
CA MET A 114 22.49 11.90 21.84
C MET A 114 22.56 13.32 22.41
N LEU A 115 21.44 14.04 22.47
CA LEU A 115 21.37 15.39 23.05
C LEU A 115 21.40 15.39 24.58
N LYS A 116 20.86 14.34 25.24
CA LYS A 116 20.83 14.22 26.71
C LYS A 116 22.20 13.89 27.31
N PHE A 117 23.00 13.09 26.62
CA PHE A 117 24.35 12.74 27.06
C PHE A 117 25.40 13.46 26.20
N PRO A 118 25.80 14.70 26.56
CA PRO A 118 27.03 15.26 25.98
C PRO A 118 28.16 14.29 26.29
N LEU A 119 28.97 14.00 25.27
CA LEU A 119 30.07 13.02 25.16
C LEU A 119 31.15 13.14 26.27
N ALA A 120 30.78 13.03 27.53
CA ALA A 120 31.70 13.00 28.65
C ALA A 120 32.05 11.53 28.94
N ALA A 121 33.32 11.18 28.76
CA ALA A 121 33.84 9.91 29.23
C ALA A 121 33.60 9.80 30.75
N ILE A 122 32.83 8.80 31.18
CA ILE A 122 32.57 8.55 32.60
C ILE A 122 33.61 7.53 33.07
N THR A 123 34.56 7.98 33.87
CA THR A 123 35.48 7.08 34.58
C THR A 123 34.78 6.61 35.85
N ARG A 124 34.42 5.32 35.94
CA ARG A 124 33.96 4.71 37.20
C ARG A 124 35.14 4.00 37.85
N THR A 125 35.57 4.50 39.01
CA THR A 125 36.48 3.80 39.92
C THR A 125 35.64 2.96 40.88
N HIS A 126 35.72 1.64 40.76
CA HIS A 126 35.19 0.73 41.77
C HIS A 126 36.37 0.23 42.61
N GLN A 127 36.27 0.37 43.93
CA GLN A 127 37.27 -0.13 44.87
C GLN A 127 36.76 -1.48 45.37
N ASP A 128 37.45 -2.57 45.03
CA ASP A 128 37.15 -3.92 45.50
C ASP A 128 38.41 -4.44 46.20
N GLY A 129 38.46 -4.31 47.53
CA GLY A 129 39.65 -4.62 48.33
C GLY A 129 40.89 -3.78 47.97
N ASP A 130 42.04 -4.43 47.77
CA ASP A 130 43.37 -3.83 47.56
C ASP A 130 43.65 -3.47 46.08
N THR A 131 42.69 -3.65 45.17
CA THR A 131 42.89 -3.40 43.73
C THR A 131 41.85 -2.42 43.21
N THR A 132 42.31 -1.28 42.68
CA THR A 132 41.43 -0.29 42.05
C THR A 132 41.21 -0.67 40.58
N ILE A 133 40.01 -1.17 40.24
CA ILE A 133 39.67 -1.45 38.83
C ILE A 133 39.03 -0.18 38.25
N GLN A 134 39.76 0.51 37.37
CA GLN A 134 39.22 1.61 36.58
C GLN A 134 38.48 1.02 35.37
N THR A 135 37.15 1.17 35.34
CA THR A 135 36.36 0.81 34.16
C THR A 135 36.11 2.08 33.35
N GLU A 136 36.87 2.28 32.27
CA GLU A 136 36.66 3.35 31.31
C GLU A 136 35.59 2.92 30.29
N ILE A 137 34.35 3.37 30.47
CA ILE A 137 33.27 3.11 29.51
C ILE A 137 33.39 4.15 28.39
N LYS A 138 34.12 3.80 27.32
CA LYS A 138 34.18 4.62 26.11
C LYS A 138 32.84 4.48 25.36
N PRO A 139 32.08 5.58 25.13
CA PRO A 139 30.93 5.49 24.26
C PRO A 139 31.39 5.05 22.85
N VAL A 140 30.56 4.25 22.18
CA VAL A 140 30.70 4.00 20.74
C VAL A 140 30.76 5.37 20.04
N ARG A 141 31.64 5.53 19.04
CA ARG A 141 31.86 6.78 18.29
C ARG A 141 30.57 7.27 17.60
N TRP A 142 29.67 7.89 18.36
CA TRP A 142 28.57 8.67 17.83
C TRP A 142 29.02 10.12 17.82
N SER A 143 29.04 10.74 16.63
CA SER A 143 29.33 12.16 16.49
C SER A 143 28.03 12.95 16.62
N LEU A 144 28.04 14.07 17.35
CA LEU A 144 26.88 14.98 17.35
C LEU A 144 26.58 15.52 15.95
N ARG A 145 27.55 15.47 15.03
CA ARG A 145 27.36 15.80 13.60
C ARG A 145 26.45 14.83 12.85
N ASP A 146 26.23 13.63 13.37
CA ASP A 146 25.32 12.65 12.75
C ASP A 146 23.84 12.93 13.10
N ALA A 147 23.59 13.71 14.15
CA ALA A 147 22.23 13.97 14.64
C ALA A 147 21.34 14.71 13.61
N PRO A 148 21.80 15.73 12.88
CA PRO A 148 21.00 16.38 11.83
C PRO A 148 20.61 15.47 10.67
N THR A 149 21.53 14.60 10.22
CA THR A 149 21.25 13.66 9.12
C THR A 149 20.29 12.56 9.57
N MET A 150 20.43 12.07 10.81
CA MET A 150 19.45 11.18 11.45
C MET A 150 18.08 11.85 11.60
N MET A 151 18.03 13.12 12.00
CA MET A 151 16.76 13.85 12.13
C MET A 151 16.08 14.09 10.77
N ASP A 152 16.84 14.44 9.73
CA ASP A 152 16.32 14.59 8.37
C ASP A 152 15.76 13.27 7.82
N THR A 153 16.48 12.16 8.01
CA THR A 153 15.99 10.83 7.61
C THR A 153 14.73 10.42 8.37
N ALA A 154 14.65 10.66 9.69
CA ALA A 154 13.45 10.41 10.48
C ALA A 154 12.25 11.25 9.99
N SER A 155 12.47 12.53 9.70
CA SER A 155 11.45 13.44 9.19
C SER A 155 10.90 12.98 7.83
N LYS A 156 11.79 12.53 6.93
CA LYS A 156 11.40 11.98 5.63
C LYS A 156 10.58 10.69 5.77
N LEU A 157 10.99 9.77 6.64
CA LEU A 157 10.26 8.53 6.90
C LEU A 157 8.89 8.80 7.51
N ALA A 158 8.78 9.72 8.48
CA ALA A 158 7.49 10.10 9.06
C ALA A 158 6.54 10.72 8.02
N ARG A 159 7.06 11.56 7.12
CA ARG A 159 6.24 12.15 6.05
C ARG A 159 5.81 11.13 5.01
N LEU A 160 6.69 10.21 4.66
CA LEU A 160 6.35 9.10 3.76
C LEU A 160 5.24 8.24 4.37
N ALA A 161 5.36 7.91 5.66
CA ALA A 161 4.34 7.21 6.43
C ALA A 161 3.02 7.99 6.51
N ALA A 162 3.07 9.32 6.51
CA ALA A 162 1.88 10.19 6.53
C ALA A 162 1.34 10.56 5.14
N GLU A 163 1.87 9.98 4.07
CA GLU A 163 1.53 10.34 2.66
C GLU A 163 1.73 11.84 2.35
N MET A 164 2.65 12.48 3.05
CA MET A 164 3.01 13.89 2.86
C MET A 164 4.24 14.01 1.94
N ALA A 165 4.38 15.15 1.27
CA ALA A 165 5.55 15.42 0.44
C ALA A 165 6.85 15.36 1.27
N THR A 166 7.80 14.54 0.83
CA THR A 166 9.08 14.28 1.52
C THR A 166 10.13 15.38 1.29
N SER A 167 9.93 16.24 0.29
CA SER A 167 10.87 17.32 -0.04
C SER A 167 10.75 18.50 0.92
N ARG A 168 11.74 18.66 1.80
CA ARG A 168 12.18 19.96 2.34
C ARG A 168 13.68 20.13 2.05
N GLY A 169 14.15 21.37 1.99
CA GLY A 169 15.53 21.70 1.61
C GLY A 169 16.56 20.89 2.40
N HIS A 170 17.67 20.55 1.72
CA HIS A 170 18.80 19.85 2.32
C HIS A 170 19.42 20.70 3.43
N LEU A 171 19.64 20.11 4.61
CA LEU A 171 20.37 20.75 5.69
C LEU A 171 21.88 20.56 5.44
N ASP A 172 22.58 21.66 5.18
CA ASP A 172 24.03 21.66 5.01
C ASP A 172 24.70 21.72 6.40
N VAL A 173 25.32 20.61 6.81
CA VAL A 173 25.82 20.39 8.17
C VAL A 173 27.34 20.56 8.25
N ASP A 174 28.03 20.64 7.11
CA ASP A 174 29.49 20.47 7.04
C ASP A 174 30.28 21.60 7.72
N ASN A 175 29.65 22.76 7.93
CA ASN A 175 30.28 23.96 8.51
C ASN A 175 29.66 24.42 9.86
N MET A 176 28.80 23.63 10.49
CA MET A 176 28.13 24.02 11.74
C MET A 176 28.89 23.57 12.99
N THR A 177 28.86 24.39 14.05
CA THR A 177 29.39 24.04 15.37
C THR A 177 28.41 23.16 16.15
N ASP A 178 28.90 22.37 17.12
CA ASP A 178 28.07 21.46 17.92
C ASP A 178 26.93 22.19 18.67
N ALA A 179 27.13 23.44 19.07
CA ALA A 179 26.10 24.26 19.71
C ALA A 179 25.01 24.73 18.72
N GLU A 180 25.40 25.13 17.51
CA GLU A 180 24.47 25.51 16.43
C GLU A 180 23.66 24.31 15.93
N ILE A 181 24.29 23.13 15.89
CA ILE A 181 23.63 21.85 15.59
C ILE A 181 22.51 21.56 16.62
N VAL A 182 22.78 21.76 17.91
CA VAL A 182 21.79 21.55 18.97
C VAL A 182 20.61 22.51 18.85
N GLU A 183 20.84 23.78 18.53
CA GLU A 183 19.74 24.75 18.32
C GLU A 183 18.90 24.43 17.08
N LEU A 184 19.54 24.06 15.98
CA LEU A 184 18.86 23.66 14.74
C LEU A 184 17.94 22.45 14.97
N ILE A 185 18.44 21.41 15.65
CA ILE A 185 17.65 20.21 15.95
C ILE A 185 16.50 20.53 16.91
N LYS A 186 16.74 21.37 17.94
CA LYS A 186 15.66 21.82 18.86
C LYS A 186 14.56 22.59 18.13
N LYS A 187 14.92 23.41 17.13
CA LYS A 187 13.96 24.12 16.29
C LYS A 187 13.10 23.17 15.45
N GLU A 188 13.69 22.11 14.89
CA GLU A 188 12.94 21.08 14.16
C GLU A 188 12.07 20.21 15.08
N LEU A 189 12.53 19.86 16.28
CA LEU A 189 11.74 19.11 17.28
C LEU A 189 10.58 19.95 17.85
N GLY A 190 10.78 21.27 18.03
CA GLY A 190 9.75 22.19 18.53
C GLY A 190 8.71 22.61 17.49
N THR A 191 9.03 22.48 16.20
CA THR A 191 8.09 22.78 15.10
C THR A 191 7.28 21.53 14.75
N SER A 192 6.43 21.12 15.70
CA SER A 192 5.46 20.04 15.48
C SER A 192 4.56 20.35 14.25
N PRO A 193 4.28 19.39 13.36
CA PRO A 193 3.54 19.61 12.11
C PRO A 193 2.01 19.73 12.30
N ALA A 194 1.56 20.44 13.34
CA ALA A 194 0.14 20.74 13.56
C ALA A 194 -0.39 21.92 12.71
N SER A 195 0.44 22.55 11.86
CA SER A 195 0.06 23.78 11.15
C SER A 195 0.50 23.80 9.69
N SER A 196 -0.16 23.01 8.84
CA SER A 196 -0.50 23.40 7.47
C SER A 196 -1.49 22.43 6.82
N GLY A 197 -2.56 22.07 7.55
CA GLY A 197 -3.73 21.43 6.97
C GLY A 197 -4.57 22.46 6.24
N LYS A 198 -4.25 22.74 4.96
CA LYS A 198 -5.26 23.22 4.02
C LYS A 198 -6.04 21.97 3.59
N PRO A 199 -7.32 21.80 3.97
CA PRO A 199 -8.08 20.63 3.54
C PRO A 199 -8.16 20.68 2.00
N ALA A 200 -7.59 19.66 1.37
CA ALA A 200 -7.91 19.36 -0.02
C ALA A 200 -9.41 19.08 -0.07
N ALA A 201 -10.14 19.95 -0.76
CA ALA A 201 -11.57 19.80 -0.98
C ALA A 201 -11.83 18.42 -1.61
N LEU A 202 -12.59 17.61 -0.89
CA LEU A 202 -13.28 16.44 -1.46
C LEU A 202 -14.19 16.95 -2.60
N PRO A 203 -14.25 16.26 -3.75
CA PRO A 203 -15.26 16.56 -4.75
C PRO A 203 -16.65 16.28 -4.16
N ALA A 204 -17.50 17.30 -4.16
CA ALA A 204 -18.87 17.22 -3.70
C ALA A 204 -19.67 16.26 -4.59
N ASP A 205 -20.30 15.28 -3.93
CA ASP A 205 -21.49 14.58 -4.42
C ASP A 205 -22.48 15.59 -4.99
N SER A 206 -22.80 15.43 -6.28
CA SER A 206 -23.90 16.12 -6.93
C SER A 206 -24.97 15.08 -7.27
N SER A 207 -25.77 14.73 -6.26
CA SER A 207 -27.08 14.12 -6.47
C SER A 207 -28.16 15.00 -5.86
N THR A 208 -29.23 15.16 -6.66
CA THR A 208 -30.57 15.68 -6.30
C THR A 208 -30.79 17.18 -6.52
N ASN A 209 -31.44 17.55 -7.63
CA ASN A 209 -32.90 17.74 -7.61
C ASN A 209 -33.49 17.97 -9.00
N GLN A 210 -34.63 17.32 -9.25
CA GLN A 210 -35.55 17.68 -10.34
C GLN A 210 -36.07 19.11 -10.17
N PRO A 211 -36.59 19.69 -11.27
CA PRO A 211 -37.89 20.30 -11.17
C PRO A 211 -38.85 19.68 -12.19
N THR A 212 -39.99 19.27 -11.64
CA THR A 212 -41.28 19.19 -12.32
C THR A 212 -41.57 20.50 -13.07
N ASP A 213 -41.95 20.41 -14.33
CA ASP A 213 -42.93 21.35 -14.86
C ASP A 213 -43.86 20.63 -15.86
N ASN A 214 -45.12 20.68 -15.47
CA ASN A 214 -46.30 20.18 -16.15
C ASN A 214 -47.20 21.40 -16.32
N GLU A 215 -47.36 21.90 -17.54
CA GLU A 215 -48.55 22.63 -18.02
C GLU A 215 -48.35 22.86 -19.54
N GLN A 216 -49.06 22.11 -20.39
CA GLN A 216 -50.37 22.44 -20.97
C GLN A 216 -50.33 23.42 -22.18
N ARG A 217 -51.14 23.04 -23.19
CA ARG A 217 -51.84 23.84 -24.21
C ARG A 217 -51.23 23.99 -25.62
N SER A 218 -51.90 23.26 -26.53
CA SER A 218 -52.57 23.81 -27.73
C SER A 218 -51.71 24.31 -28.89
N ALA A 219 -51.64 23.51 -29.96
CA ALA A 219 -52.24 23.79 -31.28
C ALA A 219 -51.91 22.65 -32.25
#